data_AF-M6AQG7-F1
#
_entry.id   AF-M6AQG7-F1
#
_cell.length_a   1.000
_cell.length_b   1.000
_cell.length_c   1.000
_cell.angle_alpha   90.00
_cell.angle_beta   90.00
_cell.angle_gamma   90.00
#
_symmetry.space_group_name_H-M   'P 1'
#
loop_
_entity.id
_entity.type
_entity.pdbx_description
1 polymer ?
#
loop_
_entity_poly.entity_id
_entity_poly.type
_entity_poly.pdbx_seq_one_letter_code
_entity_poly.pdbx_strand_id
1 'polypeptide(L)'
;MNDRILKKAEDLSLKYESRQDQMSFLAGFVEGYKHLKATRVRDDAYENGRVYGADVFASMVSRREERAFRENSKPCLRRVK
;
A
#
# COMPACT_ATOMS: atom_id res chain seq x y z
N MET A 1 2.86 -20.75 0.59
CA MET A 1 2.88 -19.55 1.45
C MET A 1 2.15 -19.95 2.71
N ASN A 2 2.60 -19.62 3.93
CA ASN A 2 1.91 -20.13 5.13
C ASN A 2 0.55 -19.44 5.25
N ASP A 3 -0.54 -20.20 5.33
CA ASP A 3 -1.92 -19.64 5.41
C ASP A 3 -2.12 -18.75 6.65
N ARG A 4 -1.41 -19.07 7.75
CA ARG A 4 -1.36 -18.21 8.95
C ARG A 4 -0.79 -16.81 8.69
N ILE A 5 0.14 -16.66 7.74
CA ILE A 5 0.78 -15.38 7.40
C ILE A 5 -0.17 -14.55 6.54
N LEU A 6 -0.83 -15.18 5.55
CA LEU A 6 -1.83 -14.54 4.72
C LEU A 6 -3.01 -14.03 5.55
N LYS A 7 -3.53 -14.86 6.45
CA LYS A 7 -4.65 -14.48 7.32
C LYS A 7 -4.34 -13.27 8.21
N LYS A 8 -3.11 -13.17 8.74
CA LYS A 8 -2.67 -11.99 9.49
C LYS A 8 -2.58 -10.73 8.62
N ALA A 9 -2.12 -10.85 7.38
CA ALA A 9 -2.07 -9.73 6.44
C ALA A 9 -3.48 -9.27 6.04
N GLU A 10 -4.40 -10.21 5.84
CA GLU A 10 -5.82 -9.92 5.61
C GLU A 10 -6.43 -9.18 6.80
N ASP A 11 -6.25 -9.67 8.03
CA ASP A 11 -6.72 -9.01 9.26
C ASP A 11 -6.16 -7.59 9.41
N LEU A 12 -4.89 -7.36 9.00
CA LEU A 12 -4.29 -6.03 8.98
C LEU A 12 -4.87 -5.13 7.89
N SER A 13 -5.21 -5.69 6.73
CA SER A 13 -5.82 -4.94 5.63
C SER A 13 -7.20 -4.39 6.03
N LEU A 14 -7.96 -5.11 6.86
CA LEU A 14 -9.29 -4.70 7.33
C LEU A 14 -9.28 -3.37 8.12
N LYS A 15 -8.12 -2.88 8.55
CA LYS A 15 -7.97 -1.56 9.18
C LYS A 15 -8.16 -0.41 8.19
N TYR A 16 -8.06 -0.66 6.89
CA TYR A 16 -8.28 0.34 5.86
C TYR A 16 -9.75 0.35 5.42
N GLU A 17 -10.35 1.53 5.35
CA GLU A 17 -11.78 1.71 5.03
C GLU A 17 -12.11 1.38 3.57
N SER A 18 -11.17 1.64 2.66
CA SER A 18 -11.38 1.44 1.23
C SER A 18 -10.91 0.06 0.79
N ARG A 19 -11.73 -0.62 -0.02
CA ARG A 19 -11.35 -1.87 -0.69
C ARG A 19 -10.11 -1.70 -1.58
N GLN A 20 -9.92 -0.53 -2.16
CA GLN A 20 -8.73 -0.23 -2.97
C GLN A 20 -7.47 -0.17 -2.10
N ASP A 21 -7.59 0.39 -0.90
CA ASP A 21 -6.48 0.55 0.05
C ASP A 21 -6.11 -0.81 0.67
N GLN A 22 -7.11 -1.63 0.96
CA GLN A 22 -6.94 -3.04 1.35
C GLN A 22 -6.16 -3.83 0.29
N MET A 23 -6.56 -3.75 -0.98
CA MET A 23 -5.87 -4.43 -2.09
C MET A 23 -4.44 -3.91 -2.28
N SER A 24 -4.23 -2.60 -2.18
CA SER A 24 -2.92 -1.97 -2.30
C SER A 24 -1.95 -2.43 -1.21
N PHE A 25 -2.41 -2.46 0.04
CA PHE A 25 -1.64 -2.99 1.16
C PHE A 25 -1.28 -4.46 0.96
N LEU A 26 -2.28 -5.30 0.59
CA LEU A 26 -2.07 -6.73 0.36
C LEU A 26 -1.12 -7.00 -0.81
N ALA A 27 -1.21 -6.23 -1.90
CA ALA A 27 -0.31 -6.34 -3.04
C ALA A 27 1.14 -6.06 -2.63
N GLY A 28 1.37 -4.96 -1.90
CA GLY A 28 2.69 -4.65 -1.35
C GLY A 28 3.18 -5.71 -0.37
N PHE A 29 2.30 -6.22 0.50
CA PHE A 29 2.65 -7.30 1.43
C PHE A 29 3.14 -8.56 0.70
N VAL A 30 2.44 -9.00 -0.33
CA VAL A 30 2.83 -10.17 -1.14
C VAL A 30 4.15 -9.94 -1.86
N GLU A 31 4.36 -8.73 -2.39
CA GLU A 31 5.58 -8.37 -3.10
C GLU A 31 6.81 -8.35 -2.17
N GLY A 32 6.70 -7.72 -1.00
CA GLY A 32 7.74 -7.74 0.03
C GLY A 32 8.01 -9.15 0.57
N TYR A 33 6.96 -9.95 0.78
CA TYR A 33 7.09 -11.34 1.20
C TYR A 33 7.82 -12.21 0.15
N LYS A 34 7.53 -11.99 -1.15
CA LYS A 34 8.20 -12.68 -2.25
C LYS A 34 9.68 -12.29 -2.36
N HIS A 35 9.99 -11.01 -2.21
CA HIS A 35 11.36 -10.49 -2.33
C HIS A 35 12.32 -11.13 -1.32
N LEU A 36 11.83 -11.48 -0.12
CA LEU A 36 12.66 -11.99 0.98
C LEU A 36 12.48 -13.48 1.29
N LYS A 37 11.50 -14.15 0.68
CA LYS A 37 11.50 -15.62 0.62
C LYS A 37 12.75 -16.17 -0.10
N ALA A 38 13.41 -15.35 -0.92
CA ALA A 38 14.66 -15.67 -1.58
C ALA A 38 15.89 -15.67 -0.63
N THR A 39 15.84 -14.97 0.52
CA THR A 39 16.99 -14.74 1.41
C THR A 39 17.07 -15.67 2.64
N ARG A 40 16.27 -16.75 2.71
CA ARG A 40 16.35 -17.84 3.73
C ARG A 40 16.22 -17.45 5.22
N VAL A 41 15.96 -16.19 5.58
CA VAL A 41 15.69 -15.79 6.97
C VAL A 41 14.19 -15.93 7.26
N ARG A 42 13.79 -17.08 7.83
CA ARG A 42 12.39 -17.49 7.99
C ARG A 42 11.56 -16.59 8.91
N ASP A 43 12.17 -15.90 9.87
CA ASP A 43 11.45 -15.07 10.85
C ASP A 43 11.18 -13.64 10.36
N ASP A 44 12.04 -13.08 9.51
CA ASP A 44 11.92 -11.69 9.06
C ASP A 44 10.99 -11.48 7.85
N ALA A 45 10.56 -12.56 7.20
CA ALA A 45 9.75 -12.47 5.98
C ALA A 45 8.36 -11.84 6.22
N TYR A 46 7.79 -12.03 7.42
CA TYR A 46 6.50 -11.44 7.78
C TYR A 46 6.61 -9.94 8.06
N GLU A 47 7.55 -9.52 8.92
CA GLU A 47 7.72 -8.11 9.26
C GLU A 47 8.11 -7.28 8.04
N ASN A 48 8.96 -7.80 7.17
CA ASN A 48 9.29 -7.08 5.95
C ASN A 48 8.14 -6.99 4.95
N GLY A 49 7.32 -8.04 4.81
CA GLY A 49 6.09 -7.96 4.03
C GLY A 49 5.16 -6.88 4.58
N ARG A 50 5.01 -6.80 5.90
CA ARG A 50 4.23 -5.75 6.57
C ARG A 50 4.79 -4.35 6.30
N VAL A 51 6.10 -4.15 6.43
CA VAL A 51 6.76 -2.85 6.19
C VAL A 51 6.60 -2.42 4.74
N TYR A 52 6.84 -3.32 3.79
CA TYR A 52 6.71 -3.02 2.37
C TYR A 52 5.24 -2.73 1.99
N GLY A 53 4.29 -3.49 2.51
CA GLY A 53 2.87 -3.22 2.34
C GLY A 53 2.44 -1.84 2.87
N ALA A 54 2.99 -1.44 4.03
CA ALA A 54 2.74 -0.12 4.62
C ALA A 54 3.37 1.02 3.80
N ASP A 55 4.60 0.84 3.30
CA ASP A 55 5.31 1.83 2.50
C ASP A 55 4.64 2.03 1.12
N VAL A 56 4.29 0.94 0.44
CA VAL A 56 3.53 0.99 -0.82
C VAL A 56 2.19 1.70 -0.60
N PHE A 57 1.47 1.39 0.48
CA PHE A 57 0.24 2.09 0.82
C PHE A 57 0.48 3.58 1.07
N ALA A 58 1.46 3.95 1.90
CA ALA A 58 1.81 5.35 2.17
C ALA A 58 2.18 6.12 0.89
N SER A 59 2.91 5.49 -0.03
CA SER A 59 3.25 6.08 -1.32
C SER A 59 2.03 6.32 -2.22
N MET A 60 1.03 5.43 -2.17
CA MET A 60 -0.22 5.58 -2.90
C MET A 60 -1.10 6.68 -2.30
N VAL A 61 -1.19 6.75 -0.97
CA VAL A 61 -1.90 7.82 -0.26
C VAL A 61 -1.24 9.16 -0.56
N SER A 62 0.08 9.26 -0.47
CA SER A 62 0.84 10.47 -0.79
C SER A 62 0.60 10.93 -2.24
N ARG A 63 0.59 10.00 -3.21
CA ARG A 63 0.22 10.33 -4.61
C ARG A 63 -1.24 10.76 -4.77
N ARG A 64 -2.16 10.19 -3.97
CA ARG A 64 -3.59 10.55 -4.00
C ARG A 64 -3.80 11.94 -3.42
N GLU A 65 -3.14 12.27 -2.32
CA GLU A 65 -3.10 13.61 -1.73
C GLU A 65 -2.44 14.62 -2.68
N GLU A 66 -1.32 14.27 -3.32
CA GLU A 66 -0.66 15.12 -4.31
C GLU A 66 -1.56 15.41 -5.52
N ARG A 67 -2.27 14.39 -6.02
CA ARG A 67 -3.23 14.55 -7.12
C ARG A 67 -4.45 15.38 -6.70
N ALA A 68 -4.99 15.15 -5.51
CA ALA A 68 -6.10 15.94 -4.97
C ALA A 68 -5.69 17.41 -4.77
N PHE A 69 -4.47 17.66 -4.28
CA PHE A 69 -3.92 19.00 -4.16
C PHE A 69 -3.71 19.66 -5.53
N ARG A 70 -3.16 18.95 -6.51
CA ARG A 70 -3.01 19.43 -7.91
C ARG A 70 -4.35 19.69 -8.61
N GLU A 71 -5.38 18.92 -8.30
CA GLU A 71 -6.72 19.11 -8.87
C GLU A 71 -7.42 20.32 -8.27
N ASN A 72 -7.30 20.54 -6.95
CA ASN A 72 -7.80 21.74 -6.28
C ASN A 72 -6.98 23.01 -6.56
N SER A 73 -5.72 22.88 -6.99
CA SER A 73 -4.84 24.02 -7.30
C SER A 73 -4.78 24.37 -8.78
N LYS A 74 -5.57 23.72 -9.66
CA LYS A 74 -5.79 24.24 -11.01
C LYS A 74 -6.56 25.56 -10.90
N PRO A 75 -5.96 26.72 -11.20
CA PRO A 75 -6.72 27.94 -11.33
C PRO A 75 -7.62 27.71 -12.53
N CYS A 76 -8.93 27.79 -12.33
CA CYS A 76 -9.86 28.04 -13.42
C CYS A 76 -9.43 29.35 -14.09
N LEU A 77 -8.53 29.27 -15.08
CA LEU A 77 -8.26 30.37 -16.00
C LEU A 77 -9.54 30.56 -16.80
N ARG A 78 -10.50 31.27 -16.20
CA ARG A 78 -11.59 31.92 -16.92
C ARG A 78 -10.90 32.90 -17.85
N ARG A 79 -10.77 32.48 -19.10
CA ARG A 79 -10.45 33.33 -20.23
C ARG A 79 -11.50 34.43 -20.26
N VAL A 80 -11.16 35.60 -19.71
CA VAL A 80 -11.97 36.81 -19.84
C VAL A 80 -11.91 37.20 -21.32
N LYS A 81 -13.09 37.42 -21.89
CA LYS A 81 -13.32 37.76 -23.29
C LYS A 81 -12.56 39.01 -23.71
#